data_AF-A0A2G5UGI5-F1
#
_entry.id   AF-A0A2G5UGI5-F1
#
_cell.length_a   1.000
_cell.length_b   1.000
_cell.length_c   1.000
_cell.angle_alpha   90.00
_cell.angle_beta   90.00
_cell.angle_gamma   90.00
#
_symmetry.space_group_name_H-M   'P 1'
#
loop_
_entity.id
_entity.type
_entity.pdbx_description
1 polymer ?
#
loop_
_entity_poly.entity_id
_entity_poly.type
_entity_poly.pdbx_seq_one_letter_code
_entity_poly.pdbx_strand_id
1 'polypeptide(L)'
;MRHLFGFFLLPVLVSSQLAAVYSEASRTSACSNWSSWGKCVWPDQKTGKPYLEQVSSICQHHWFYSFIKRYENSLNSFYSYMGSVLKSKKPCGLCSYKQSCGFGGAVKCNQSPLAVEGTRPFLPFYVAERVCSEKDLGKSQVDSCVVDYDALMANGKECQLWPSNKVDLSDIEPAFREHVYNLNWYTCLPQNRKLRKGRGKNAKFRTEKVCRCCCFPFRPNPKTFKCEHVPGSAVAPGMDLLADEFNRKRKRV
;
A
#
# COMPACT_ATOMS: atom_id res chain seq x y z
N MET A 1 13.01 11.99 46.98
CA MET A 1 12.19 12.87 46.13
C MET A 1 12.74 12.85 44.71
N ARG A 2 11.93 12.33 43.76
CA ARG A 2 11.72 12.88 42.39
C ARG A 2 12.97 13.08 41.50
N HIS A 3 13.17 12.45 40.34
CA HIS A 3 12.25 11.87 39.37
C HIS A 3 12.93 10.77 38.53
N LEU A 4 12.21 9.65 38.37
CA LEU A 4 12.39 8.67 37.30
C LEU A 4 12.01 9.33 35.97
N PHE A 5 12.95 9.48 35.04
CA PHE A 5 12.62 9.64 33.62
C PHE A 5 12.54 8.26 32.98
N GLY A 6 11.36 7.66 33.11
CA GLY A 6 10.97 6.53 32.26
C GLY A 6 10.78 7.05 30.84
N PHE A 7 11.75 6.79 29.98
CA PHE A 7 11.59 6.89 28.53
C PHE A 7 10.60 5.79 28.11
N PHE A 8 9.31 6.10 28.17
CA PHE A 8 8.29 5.32 27.48
C PHE A 8 8.50 5.53 25.97
N LEU A 9 9.32 4.68 25.37
CA LEU A 9 9.30 4.43 23.94
C LEU A 9 7.94 3.81 23.60
N LEU A 10 6.96 4.66 23.31
CA LEU A 10 5.77 4.25 22.59
C LEU A 10 6.25 3.58 21.29
N PRO A 11 5.80 2.37 20.94
CA PRO A 11 6.09 1.80 19.65
C PRO A 11 5.46 2.74 18.61
N VAL A 12 6.30 3.45 17.86
CA VAL A 12 5.87 4.19 16.68
C VAL A 12 5.22 3.16 15.77
N LEU A 13 3.89 3.18 15.68
CA LEU A 13 3.16 2.47 14.64
C LEU A 13 3.59 3.10 13.33
N VAL A 14 4.58 2.49 12.66
CA VAL A 14 5.08 2.96 11.37
C VAL A 14 3.97 2.69 10.35
N SER A 15 3.17 3.72 10.09
CA SER A 15 2.09 3.71 9.11
C SER A 15 2.65 3.47 7.72
N SER A 16 2.34 2.32 7.13
CA SER A 16 2.98 1.80 5.92
C SER A 16 2.20 2.17 4.65
N GLN A 17 2.11 3.46 4.36
CA GLN A 17 1.89 3.93 2.99
C GLN A 17 3.14 4.69 2.58
N LEU A 18 3.67 4.46 1.38
CA LEU A 18 4.97 5.01 1.00
C LEU A 18 4.95 6.54 1.11
N ALA A 19 3.85 7.22 0.77
CA ALA A 19 3.72 8.65 1.01
C ALA A 19 3.54 9.02 2.49
N ALA A 20 2.86 8.19 3.30
CA ALA A 20 2.71 8.44 4.75
C ALA A 20 4.03 8.39 5.52
N VAL A 21 5.08 7.77 4.96
CA VAL A 21 6.45 7.84 5.48
C VAL A 21 7.09 9.22 5.26
N TYR A 22 6.66 9.97 4.23
CA TYR A 22 7.23 11.28 3.89
C TYR A 22 6.33 12.47 4.25
N SER A 23 5.00 12.28 4.29
CA SER A 23 4.05 13.34 4.59
C SER A 23 2.65 12.79 4.87
N GLU A 24 1.97 13.32 5.90
CA GLU A 24 0.52 13.15 6.10
C GLU A 24 -0.32 14.02 5.14
N ALA A 25 0.22 14.32 3.96
CA ALA A 25 -0.35 15.23 2.99
C ALA A 25 -1.72 14.73 2.50
N SER A 26 -2.79 15.40 2.92
CA SER A 26 -4.05 15.37 2.20
C SER A 26 -4.08 16.53 1.20
N ARG A 27 -4.83 16.38 0.10
CA ARG A 27 -5.08 17.51 -0.82
C ARG A 27 -5.88 18.58 -0.07
N THR A 28 -5.20 19.59 0.46
CA THR A 28 -5.82 20.75 1.10
C THR A 28 -5.88 21.93 0.14
N SER A 29 -6.87 22.80 0.34
CA SER A 29 -6.98 24.09 -0.37
C SER A 29 -5.87 25.08 0.01
N ALA A 30 -5.09 24.79 1.05
CA ALA A 30 -3.96 25.60 1.49
C ALA A 30 -2.75 25.53 0.52
N CYS A 31 -2.65 24.46 -0.28
CA CYS A 31 -1.67 24.36 -1.36
C CYS A 31 -2.31 24.89 -2.65
N SER A 32 -1.72 25.88 -3.33
CA SER A 32 -2.39 26.57 -4.43
C SER A 32 -2.54 25.72 -5.68
N ASN A 33 -1.65 24.75 -5.94
CA ASN A 33 -1.79 23.87 -7.11
C ASN A 33 -1.55 22.41 -6.75
N TRP A 34 -2.49 21.55 -7.14
CA TRP A 34 -2.36 20.10 -7.13
C TRP A 34 -2.47 19.57 -8.55
N SER A 35 -1.68 18.56 -8.88
CA SER A 35 -1.89 17.79 -10.11
C SER A 35 -3.28 17.15 -10.12
N SER A 36 -3.74 16.73 -11.30
CA SER A 36 -4.78 15.71 -11.35
C SER A 36 -4.29 14.43 -10.66
N TRP A 37 -5.23 13.61 -10.19
CA TRP A 37 -4.90 12.29 -9.68
C TRP A 37 -4.34 11.41 -10.80
N GLY A 38 -3.21 10.75 -10.55
CA GLY A 38 -2.62 9.78 -11.46
C GLY A 38 -3.45 8.51 -11.63
N LYS A 39 -2.90 7.54 -12.36
CA LYS A 39 -3.49 6.20 -12.48
C LYS A 39 -3.32 5.43 -11.17
N CYS A 40 -4.18 4.43 -10.98
CA CYS A 40 -4.04 3.49 -9.89
C CYS A 40 -2.83 2.60 -10.13
N VAL A 41 -1.92 2.59 -9.16
CA VAL A 41 -0.71 1.79 -9.16
C VAL A 41 -1.06 0.36 -8.74
N TRP A 42 -0.55 -0.62 -9.48
CA TRP A 42 -0.78 -2.03 -9.21
C TRP A 42 0.34 -2.91 -9.82
N PRO A 43 0.77 -4.00 -9.16
CA PRO A 43 1.69 -4.97 -9.76
C PRO A 43 0.97 -5.84 -10.81
N ASP A 44 0.61 -5.24 -11.96
CA ASP A 44 0.01 -5.97 -13.07
C ASP A 44 1.08 -6.66 -13.94
N GLN A 45 1.19 -7.98 -13.76
CA GLN A 45 2.07 -8.82 -14.58
C GLN A 45 1.79 -8.78 -16.08
N LYS A 46 0.60 -8.35 -16.55
CA LYS A 46 0.32 -8.24 -17.99
C LYS A 46 1.05 -7.07 -18.63
N THR A 47 1.08 -5.93 -17.93
CA THR A 47 1.75 -4.74 -18.43
C THR A 47 3.24 -4.77 -18.12
N GLY A 48 3.63 -5.51 -17.07
CA GLY A 48 5.02 -5.61 -16.63
C GLY A 48 5.60 -4.27 -16.17
N LYS A 49 4.75 -3.26 -15.96
CA LYS A 49 5.22 -1.89 -15.70
C LYS A 49 5.87 -1.79 -14.32
N PRO A 50 7.13 -1.35 -14.24
CA PRO A 50 7.81 -0.99 -13.01
C PRO A 50 6.98 -0.01 -12.15
N TYR A 51 7.21 0.01 -10.85
CA TYR A 51 6.48 0.90 -9.93
C TYR A 51 6.60 2.37 -10.34
N LEU A 52 7.83 2.81 -10.62
CA LEU A 52 8.16 4.20 -10.93
C LEU A 52 7.50 4.69 -12.23
N GLU A 53 7.29 3.81 -13.21
CA GLU A 53 6.60 4.17 -14.45
C GLU A 53 5.09 4.40 -14.27
N GLN A 54 4.52 3.90 -13.18
CA GLN A 54 3.09 4.06 -12.87
C GLN A 54 2.80 5.36 -12.12
N VAL A 55 3.84 5.99 -11.55
CA VAL A 55 3.76 7.32 -10.93
C VAL A 55 3.40 8.36 -12.00
N SER A 56 2.52 9.31 -11.67
CA SER A 56 2.09 10.33 -12.63
C SER A 56 3.27 11.15 -13.15
N SER A 57 3.24 11.55 -14.42
CA SER A 57 4.35 12.31 -15.04
C SER A 57 4.69 13.57 -14.25
N ILE A 58 3.70 14.28 -13.71
CA ILE A 58 3.93 15.47 -12.87
C ILE A 58 4.72 15.10 -11.60
N CYS A 59 4.38 13.98 -10.96
CA CYS A 59 5.13 13.47 -9.82
C CYS A 59 6.54 12.99 -10.22
N GLN A 60 6.75 12.51 -11.45
CA GLN A 60 8.07 12.06 -11.93
C GLN A 60 9.09 13.20 -12.08
N HIS A 61 8.64 14.42 -12.35
CA HIS A 61 9.50 15.59 -12.40
C HIS A 61 9.84 16.13 -11.00
N HIS A 62 9.34 15.49 -9.95
CA HIS A 62 9.48 15.95 -8.57
C HIS A 62 10.72 15.34 -7.89
N TRP A 63 11.32 16.05 -6.92
CA TRP A 63 12.43 15.52 -6.10
C TRP A 63 12.06 14.19 -5.43
N PHE A 64 10.81 14.04 -4.98
CA PHE A 64 10.25 12.78 -4.46
C PHE A 64 10.58 11.60 -5.39
N TYR A 65 10.27 11.76 -6.68
CA TYR A 65 10.57 10.72 -7.67
C TYR A 65 12.08 10.48 -7.76
N SER A 66 12.89 11.53 -7.79
CA SER A 66 14.35 11.41 -7.79
C SER A 66 14.89 10.72 -6.54
N PHE A 67 14.24 10.90 -5.39
CA PHE A 67 14.57 10.27 -4.13
C PHE A 67 14.21 8.78 -4.15
N ILE A 68 12.94 8.43 -4.45
CA ILE A 68 12.50 7.02 -4.49
C ILE A 68 13.16 6.24 -5.62
N LYS A 69 13.60 6.92 -6.69
CA LYS A 69 14.34 6.32 -7.81
C LYS A 69 15.70 5.75 -7.38
N ARG A 70 16.29 6.22 -6.28
CA ARG A 70 17.50 5.59 -5.71
C ARG A 70 17.25 4.17 -5.22
N TYR A 71 15.99 3.87 -4.87
CA TYR A 71 15.52 2.56 -4.40
C TYR A 71 14.75 1.81 -5.49
N GLU A 72 15.00 2.14 -6.76
CA GLU A 72 14.27 1.57 -7.91
C GLU A 72 14.38 0.04 -7.97
N ASN A 73 15.55 -0.53 -7.67
CA ASN A 73 15.74 -1.98 -7.70
C ASN A 73 14.91 -2.65 -6.61
N SER A 74 14.93 -2.12 -5.39
CA SER A 74 14.07 -2.61 -4.30
C SER A 74 12.59 -2.54 -4.62
N LEU A 75 12.14 -1.38 -5.12
CA LEU A 75 10.73 -1.14 -5.42
C LEU A 75 10.25 -2.08 -6.54
N ASN A 76 11.05 -2.26 -7.59
CA ASN A 76 10.72 -3.15 -8.69
C ASN A 76 10.80 -4.63 -8.29
N SER A 77 11.78 -5.00 -7.47
CA SER A 77 11.89 -6.35 -6.91
C SER A 77 10.68 -6.70 -6.05
N PHE A 78 10.26 -5.76 -5.19
CA PHE A 78 9.05 -5.88 -4.38
C PHE A 78 7.79 -6.02 -5.25
N TYR A 79 7.60 -5.16 -6.26
CA TYR A 79 6.45 -5.23 -7.16
C TYR A 79 6.40 -6.54 -7.96
N SER A 80 7.56 -7.02 -8.40
CA SER A 80 7.68 -8.30 -9.11
C SER A 80 7.32 -9.48 -8.20
N TYR A 81 7.82 -9.48 -6.97
CA TYR A 81 7.45 -10.46 -5.95
C TYR A 81 5.95 -10.45 -5.69
N MET A 82 5.36 -9.28 -5.43
CA MET A 82 3.92 -9.14 -5.20
C MET A 82 3.10 -9.67 -6.37
N GLY A 83 3.47 -9.31 -7.61
CA GLY A 83 2.84 -9.83 -8.81
C GLY A 83 2.93 -11.35 -8.91
N SER A 84 4.05 -11.95 -8.51
CA SER A 84 4.30 -13.40 -8.59
C SER A 84 3.47 -14.24 -7.62
N VAL A 85 3.16 -13.71 -6.43
CA VAL A 85 2.43 -14.46 -5.40
C VAL A 85 0.92 -14.29 -5.51
N LEU A 86 0.43 -13.25 -6.21
CA LEU A 86 -0.99 -12.98 -6.40
C LEU A 86 -1.64 -13.98 -7.37
N LYS A 87 -2.72 -14.65 -6.94
CA LYS A 87 -3.52 -15.52 -7.81
C LYS A 87 -4.44 -14.73 -8.75
N SER A 88 -4.77 -13.49 -8.39
CA SER A 88 -5.63 -12.60 -9.18
C SER A 88 -4.80 -11.45 -9.74
N LYS A 89 -5.02 -11.15 -11.03
CA LYS A 89 -4.39 -10.00 -11.70
C LYS A 89 -5.11 -8.67 -11.43
N LYS A 90 -6.29 -8.71 -10.81
CA LYS A 90 -7.08 -7.51 -10.52
C LYS A 90 -6.67 -6.89 -9.18
N PRO A 91 -6.70 -5.55 -9.07
CA PRO A 91 -6.61 -4.84 -7.80
C PRO A 91 -7.54 -5.43 -6.73
N CYS A 92 -7.01 -5.57 -5.53
CA CYS A 92 -7.67 -6.19 -4.38
C CYS A 92 -7.03 -5.70 -3.08
N GLY A 93 -7.61 -6.07 -1.95
CA GLY A 93 -6.98 -5.88 -0.65
C GLY A 93 -6.89 -4.42 -0.20
N LEU A 94 -7.56 -3.50 -0.90
CA LEU A 94 -7.37 -2.05 -0.75
C LEU A 94 -5.89 -1.63 -0.91
N CYS A 95 -5.17 -2.35 -1.76
CA CYS A 95 -3.73 -2.19 -1.97
C CYS A 95 -3.37 -1.31 -3.17
N SER A 96 -4.33 -0.99 -4.04
CA SER A 96 -4.11 -0.08 -5.15
C SER A 96 -4.41 1.35 -4.75
N TYR A 97 -3.46 2.24 -4.97
CA TYR A 97 -3.54 3.65 -4.67
C TYR A 97 -3.18 4.50 -5.89
N LYS A 98 -3.55 5.76 -5.86
CA LYS A 98 -3.09 6.75 -6.83
C LYS A 98 -2.55 7.98 -6.12
N GLN A 99 -1.65 8.67 -6.81
CA GLN A 99 -0.92 9.80 -6.26
C GLN A 99 -1.33 11.11 -6.94
N SER A 100 -1.21 12.21 -6.20
CA SER A 100 -1.32 13.58 -6.69
C SER A 100 -0.22 14.41 -6.04
N CYS A 101 0.46 15.24 -6.82
CA CYS A 101 1.59 16.04 -6.34
C CYS A 101 1.23 17.52 -6.34
N GLY A 102 1.57 18.22 -5.25
CA GLY A 102 1.29 19.64 -5.05
C GLY A 102 2.51 20.54 -5.28
N PHE A 103 2.29 21.76 -5.78
CA PHE A 103 3.31 22.79 -6.02
C PHE A 103 2.75 24.19 -5.70
N GLY A 104 3.50 25.02 -4.95
CA GLY A 104 3.15 26.44 -4.69
C GLY A 104 1.93 26.65 -3.77
N GLY A 105 1.83 27.85 -3.14
CA GLY A 105 0.74 28.23 -2.23
C GLY A 105 1.01 29.51 -1.43
N ALA A 106 -0.02 30.05 -0.75
CA ALA A 106 0.10 31.12 0.27
C ALA A 106 0.90 30.63 1.49
N VAL A 107 0.72 29.36 1.83
CA VAL A 107 1.75 28.57 2.49
C VAL A 107 2.71 28.20 1.37
N LYS A 108 3.89 28.84 1.32
CA LYS A 108 4.95 28.35 0.47
C LYS A 108 5.31 26.97 0.99
N CYS A 109 4.68 25.95 0.42
CA CYS A 109 4.87 24.53 0.71
C CYS A 109 6.30 24.05 0.44
N ASN A 110 7.28 24.97 0.33
CA ASN A 110 8.70 24.81 0.05
C ASN A 110 9.62 25.32 1.20
N GLN A 111 9.10 25.61 2.41
CA GLN A 111 9.91 25.88 3.60
C GLN A 111 9.81 24.77 4.65
N SER A 112 10.91 24.02 4.81
CA SER A 112 11.13 23.10 5.91
C SER A 112 10.89 23.81 7.25
N PRO A 113 10.31 23.16 8.29
CA PRO A 113 10.30 23.71 9.65
C PRO A 113 11.72 23.91 10.23
N LEU A 114 12.76 23.53 9.50
CA LEU A 114 14.18 23.69 9.82
C LEU A 114 14.93 24.64 8.86
N ALA A 115 14.27 25.68 8.34
CA ALA A 115 14.95 26.69 7.53
C ALA A 115 15.90 27.54 8.40
N VAL A 116 17.20 27.23 8.38
CA VAL A 116 18.27 28.13 8.85
C VAL A 116 18.52 29.17 7.76
N GLU A 117 18.41 30.47 8.08
CA GLU A 117 18.73 31.56 7.15
C GLU A 117 20.13 31.35 6.53
N GLY A 118 20.23 31.40 5.19
CA GLY A 118 21.49 31.29 4.47
C GLY A 118 21.85 29.92 3.88
N THR A 119 21.01 28.88 4.02
CA THR A 119 21.20 27.57 3.36
C THR A 119 20.21 27.34 2.21
N ARG A 120 20.58 26.48 1.23
CA ARG A 120 19.70 26.12 0.10
C ARG A 120 18.36 25.59 0.66
N PRO A 121 17.20 26.07 0.19
CA PRO A 121 15.90 25.58 0.65
C PRO A 121 15.80 24.07 0.44
N PHE A 122 15.72 23.30 1.52
CA PHE A 122 15.22 21.93 1.47
C PHE A 122 13.71 22.06 1.20
N LEU A 123 13.31 21.88 -0.07
CA LEU A 123 11.93 22.06 -0.54
C LEU A 123 10.99 21.05 0.15
N PRO A 124 9.97 21.46 0.94
CA PRO A 124 8.86 20.58 1.21
C PRO A 124 8.06 20.37 -0.06
N PHE A 125 7.49 19.19 -0.08
CA PHE A 125 6.70 18.69 -1.16
C PHE A 125 5.65 17.79 -0.57
N TYR A 126 4.50 17.78 -1.20
CA TYR A 126 3.36 17.03 -0.71
C TYR A 126 2.93 16.06 -1.80
N VAL A 127 3.10 14.78 -1.52
CA VAL A 127 2.51 13.69 -2.30
C VAL A 127 1.28 13.25 -1.53
N ALA A 128 0.11 13.53 -2.09
CA ALA A 128 -1.12 12.97 -1.57
C ALA A 128 -1.32 11.59 -2.21
N GLU A 129 -1.54 10.57 -1.39
CA GLU A 129 -2.02 9.26 -1.82
C GLU A 129 -3.51 9.15 -1.54
N ARG A 130 -4.20 8.30 -2.29
CA ARG A 130 -5.51 7.79 -1.86
C ARG A 130 -5.76 6.40 -2.43
N VAL A 131 -6.53 5.61 -1.69
CA VAL A 131 -7.00 4.31 -2.17
C VAL A 131 -7.87 4.49 -3.41
N CYS A 132 -7.69 3.62 -4.39
CA CYS A 132 -8.51 3.62 -5.59
C CYS A 132 -9.90 3.03 -5.34
N SER A 133 -10.93 3.76 -5.73
CA SER A 133 -12.32 3.31 -5.66
C SER A 133 -12.75 2.51 -6.89
N GLU A 134 -13.94 1.93 -6.86
CA GLU A 134 -14.58 1.34 -8.03
C GLU A 134 -14.72 2.33 -9.18
N LYS A 135 -14.90 3.64 -8.91
CA LYS A 135 -14.94 4.68 -9.95
C LYS A 135 -13.60 4.81 -10.69
N ASP A 136 -12.49 4.52 -9.99
CA ASP A 136 -11.14 4.61 -10.56
C ASP A 136 -10.76 3.33 -11.33
N LEU A 137 -11.25 2.17 -10.89
CA LEU A 137 -10.84 0.85 -11.38
C LEU A 137 -11.89 0.12 -12.23
N GLY A 138 -13.12 0.64 -12.28
CA GLY A 138 -14.30 -0.03 -12.84
C GLY A 138 -14.80 -1.23 -12.02
N LYS A 139 -14.08 -1.63 -10.95
CA LYS A 139 -14.42 -2.73 -10.03
C LYS A 139 -13.91 -2.41 -8.63
N SER A 140 -14.67 -2.84 -7.62
CA SER A 140 -14.23 -2.72 -6.23
C SER A 140 -13.00 -3.59 -5.93
N GLN A 141 -12.10 -3.05 -5.11
CA GLN A 141 -10.95 -3.77 -4.54
C GLN A 141 -11.09 -4.07 -3.04
N VAL A 142 -12.31 -3.95 -2.47
CA VAL A 142 -12.62 -4.25 -1.05
C VAL A 142 -12.45 -5.73 -0.71
N ASP A 143 -12.62 -6.63 -1.66
CA ASP A 143 -12.34 -8.05 -1.45
C ASP A 143 -10.83 -8.26 -1.21
N SER A 144 -10.46 -9.01 -0.17
CA SER A 144 -9.06 -9.32 0.11
C SER A 144 -8.39 -10.02 -1.07
N CYS A 145 -7.09 -9.78 -1.24
CA CYS A 145 -6.31 -10.47 -2.25
C CYS A 145 -6.23 -11.97 -1.98
N VAL A 146 -6.30 -12.78 -3.03
CA VAL A 146 -6.00 -14.22 -2.96
C VAL A 146 -4.55 -14.40 -3.35
N VAL A 147 -3.76 -14.92 -2.42
CA VAL A 147 -2.31 -15.11 -2.56
C VAL A 147 -1.97 -16.58 -2.38
N ASP A 148 -0.94 -17.04 -3.07
CA ASP A 148 -0.50 -18.43 -3.03
C ASP A 148 0.07 -18.85 -1.67
N TYR A 149 -0.57 -19.84 -1.05
CA TYR A 149 -0.23 -20.28 0.30
C TYR A 149 1.20 -20.82 0.39
N ASP A 150 1.58 -21.69 -0.54
CA ASP A 150 2.88 -22.36 -0.53
C ASP A 150 4.00 -21.33 -0.80
N ALA A 151 3.75 -20.36 -1.67
CA ALA A 151 4.69 -19.26 -1.92
C ALA A 151 4.97 -18.42 -0.67
N LEU A 152 3.98 -18.17 0.20
CA LEU A 152 4.17 -17.42 1.45
C LEU A 152 4.72 -18.26 2.58
N MET A 153 4.44 -19.56 2.62
CA MET A 153 5.04 -20.46 3.62
C MET A 153 6.57 -20.44 3.57
N ALA A 154 7.15 -20.22 2.39
CA ALA A 154 8.60 -20.06 2.21
C ALA A 154 9.20 -18.87 2.98
N ASN A 155 8.38 -17.90 3.43
CA ASN A 155 8.84 -16.75 4.21
C ASN A 155 8.95 -17.04 5.73
N GLY A 156 8.61 -18.26 6.17
CA GLY A 156 8.89 -18.75 7.52
C GLY A 156 7.71 -18.74 8.51
N LYS A 157 6.60 -18.05 8.20
CA LYS A 157 5.36 -18.13 8.99
C LYS A 157 4.12 -18.26 8.10
N GLU A 158 3.04 -18.80 8.66
CA GLU A 158 1.80 -19.01 7.92
C GLU A 158 1.25 -17.68 7.37
N CYS A 159 1.07 -17.64 6.04
CA CYS A 159 0.61 -16.46 5.32
C CYS A 159 1.45 -15.19 5.55
N GLN A 160 2.74 -15.32 5.88
CA GLN A 160 3.65 -14.18 5.92
C GLN A 160 3.96 -13.71 4.51
N LEU A 161 3.36 -12.59 4.11
CA LEU A 161 3.63 -11.96 2.81
C LEU A 161 4.91 -11.11 2.84
N TRP A 162 5.17 -10.44 3.96
CA TRP A 162 6.33 -9.60 4.22
C TRP A 162 6.82 -9.84 5.65
N PRO A 163 8.14 -9.83 5.93
CA PRO A 163 9.26 -9.75 4.99
C PRO A 163 9.43 -11.02 4.13
N SER A 164 10.15 -10.90 3.00
CA SER A 164 10.50 -12.01 2.10
C SER A 164 11.95 -11.92 1.63
N ASN A 165 12.62 -13.06 1.54
CA ASN A 165 13.97 -13.17 0.97
C ASN A 165 14.01 -13.07 -0.56
N LYS A 166 12.84 -13.06 -1.22
CA LYS A 166 12.72 -12.88 -2.67
C LYS A 166 12.74 -11.41 -3.11
N VAL A 167 12.69 -10.48 -2.15
CA VAL A 167 12.78 -9.05 -2.41
C VAL A 167 14.21 -8.62 -2.17
N ASP A 168 14.84 -8.11 -3.21
CA ASP A 168 16.19 -7.53 -3.15
C ASP A 168 16.11 -6.16 -2.49
N LEU A 169 16.87 -5.95 -1.41
CA LEU A 169 16.99 -4.68 -0.70
C LEU A 169 18.41 -4.09 -0.78
N SER A 170 19.18 -4.48 -1.80
CA SER A 170 20.59 -4.13 -1.93
C SER A 170 20.86 -2.63 -2.06
N ASP A 171 19.95 -1.89 -2.70
CA ASP A 171 20.01 -0.44 -2.86
C ASP A 171 19.46 0.35 -1.65
N ILE A 172 18.91 -0.35 -0.63
CA ILE A 172 18.57 0.24 0.67
C ILE A 172 19.80 0.17 1.57
N GLU A 173 20.11 1.28 2.25
CA GLU A 173 21.24 1.37 3.16
C GLU A 173 21.10 0.36 4.30
N PRO A 174 22.17 -0.34 4.71
CA PRO A 174 22.09 -1.41 5.72
C PRO A 174 21.38 -1.01 7.01
N ALA A 175 21.59 0.23 7.47
CA ALA A 175 20.96 0.77 8.68
C ALA A 175 19.42 0.88 8.58
N PHE A 176 18.86 0.98 7.37
CA PHE A 176 17.42 1.10 7.16
C PHE A 176 16.73 -0.22 6.80
N ARG A 177 17.49 -1.26 6.42
CA ARG A 177 16.91 -2.55 6.00
C ARG A 177 16.06 -3.20 7.08
N GLU A 178 16.52 -3.15 8.33
CA GLU A 178 15.76 -3.70 9.46
C GLU A 178 14.42 -2.97 9.64
N HIS A 179 14.42 -1.64 9.54
CA HIS A 179 13.19 -0.85 9.58
C HIS A 179 12.23 -1.26 8.45
N VAL A 180 12.75 -1.43 7.23
CA VAL A 180 11.97 -1.86 6.07
C VAL A 180 11.38 -3.25 6.27
N TYR A 181 12.14 -4.21 6.79
CA TYR A 181 11.65 -5.55 7.12
C TYR A 181 10.53 -5.55 8.17
N ASN A 182 10.60 -4.63 9.13
CA ASN A 182 9.63 -4.53 10.21
C ASN A 182 8.35 -3.75 9.84
N LEU A 183 8.25 -3.22 8.61
CA LEU A 183 7.05 -2.51 8.15
C LEU A 183 5.85 -3.45 8.03
N ASN A 184 4.75 -3.09 8.68
CA ASN A 184 3.50 -3.86 8.62
C ASN A 184 2.63 -3.47 7.42
N TRP A 185 3.11 -3.73 6.20
CA TRP A 185 2.41 -3.34 4.96
C TRP A 185 1.10 -4.10 4.72
N TYR A 186 0.99 -5.33 5.23
CA TYR A 186 -0.11 -6.23 4.92
C TYR A 186 -0.49 -7.07 6.13
N THR A 187 -1.79 -7.29 6.28
CA THR A 187 -2.31 -8.32 7.19
C THR A 187 -2.91 -9.44 6.35
N CYS A 188 -2.50 -10.67 6.62
CA CYS A 188 -2.94 -11.86 5.91
C CYS A 188 -3.51 -12.92 6.86
N LEU A 189 -4.45 -13.73 6.36
CA LEU A 189 -4.97 -14.90 7.08
C LEU A 189 -5.21 -16.08 6.12
N PRO A 190 -5.09 -17.33 6.60
CA PRO A 190 -5.31 -18.50 5.77
C PRO A 190 -6.81 -18.73 5.48
N GLN A 191 -7.09 -19.29 4.31
CA GLN A 191 -8.42 -19.74 3.92
C GLN A 191 -8.36 -21.08 3.17
N ASN A 192 -9.21 -22.03 3.58
CA ASN A 192 -9.52 -23.22 2.78
C ASN A 192 -10.67 -22.92 1.82
N ARG A 193 -10.34 -22.66 0.54
CA ARG A 193 -11.31 -22.32 -0.51
C ARG A 193 -11.77 -23.59 -1.23
N LYS A 194 -13.09 -23.79 -1.32
CA LYS A 194 -13.68 -24.83 -2.17
C LYS A 194 -13.79 -24.33 -3.61
N LEU A 195 -13.06 -24.96 -4.52
CA LEU A 195 -13.13 -24.71 -5.95
C LEU A 195 -14.00 -25.78 -6.62
N ARG A 196 -15.03 -25.33 -7.33
CA ARG A 196 -15.84 -26.20 -8.19
C ARG A 196 -15.15 -26.37 -9.55
N LYS A 197 -14.82 -27.60 -9.91
CA LYS A 197 -14.26 -27.96 -11.22
C LYS A 197 -15.32 -28.72 -12.02
N GLY A 198 -15.67 -28.17 -13.20
CA GLY A 198 -16.70 -28.72 -14.09
C GLY A 198 -18.09 -28.06 -13.94
N ARG A 199 -19.00 -28.37 -14.88
CA ARG A 199 -20.39 -27.88 -14.91
C ARG A 199 -21.37 -29.04 -14.68
N GLY A 200 -22.58 -28.72 -14.20
CA GLY A 200 -23.64 -29.72 -14.00
C GLY A 200 -23.45 -30.62 -12.77
N LYS A 201 -24.14 -31.77 -12.75
CA LYS A 201 -24.21 -32.72 -11.62
C LYS A 201 -22.88 -33.43 -11.33
N ASN A 202 -21.93 -33.45 -12.28
CA ASN A 202 -20.62 -34.10 -12.13
C ASN A 202 -19.51 -33.15 -11.64
N ALA A 203 -19.88 -31.98 -11.11
CA ALA A 203 -18.90 -31.02 -10.65
C ALA A 203 -18.15 -31.54 -9.42
N LYS A 204 -16.83 -31.65 -9.55
CA LYS A 204 -15.95 -32.07 -8.45
C LYS A 204 -15.53 -30.85 -7.65
N PHE A 205 -15.45 -30.99 -6.33
CA PHE A 205 -14.95 -29.94 -5.46
C PHE A 205 -13.53 -30.27 -5.03
N ARG A 206 -12.61 -29.34 -5.24
CA ARG A 206 -11.25 -29.40 -4.69
C ARG A 206 -11.12 -28.32 -3.63
N THR A 207 -10.57 -28.68 -2.48
CA THR A 207 -10.15 -27.69 -1.49
C THR A 207 -8.76 -27.20 -1.85
N GLU A 208 -8.59 -25.88 -1.89
CA GLU A 208 -7.32 -25.19 -2.10
C GLU A 208 -7.08 -24.28 -0.90
N LYS A 209 -5.90 -24.40 -0.27
CA LYS A 209 -5.48 -23.47 0.79
C LYS A 209 -4.86 -22.23 0.14
N VAL A 210 -5.28 -21.05 0.56
CA VAL A 210 -4.83 -19.75 0.05
C VAL A 210 -4.64 -18.78 1.20
N CYS A 211 -3.85 -17.72 0.99
CA CYS A 211 -3.76 -16.60 1.92
C CYS A 211 -4.66 -15.44 1.44
N ARG A 212 -5.33 -14.80 2.37
CA ARG A 212 -6.20 -13.65 2.15
C ARG A 212 -5.55 -12.42 2.76
N CYS A 213 -5.20 -11.44 1.94
CA CYS A 213 -4.39 -10.29 2.37
C CYS A 213 -5.08 -8.96 2.10
N CYS A 214 -4.91 -8.01 3.02
CA CYS A 214 -5.30 -6.61 2.87
C CYS A 214 -4.09 -5.72 3.22
N CYS A 215 -3.98 -4.57 2.56
CA CYS A 215 -2.97 -3.58 2.88
C CYS A 215 -3.34 -2.82 4.14
N PHE A 216 -2.34 -2.48 4.95
CA PHE A 216 -2.52 -1.57 6.07
C PHE A 216 -3.15 -0.23 5.58
N PRO A 217 -4.08 0.37 6.34
CA PRO A 217 -4.54 0.05 7.69
C PRO A 217 -5.72 -0.94 7.74
N PHE A 218 -5.87 -1.79 6.73
CA PHE A 218 -6.94 -2.77 6.66
C PHE A 218 -6.46 -4.19 6.96
N ARG A 219 -7.37 -5.01 7.49
CA ARG A 219 -7.17 -6.44 7.65
C ARG A 219 -8.30 -7.24 7.00
N PRO A 220 -8.07 -8.49 6.61
CA PRO A 220 -9.14 -9.34 6.12
C PRO A 220 -10.06 -9.75 7.26
N ASN A 221 -11.36 -9.65 7.05
CA ASN A 221 -12.35 -10.23 7.96
C ASN A 221 -12.31 -11.77 7.83
N PRO A 222 -12.20 -12.55 8.92
CA PRO A 222 -12.01 -14.00 8.85
C PRO A 222 -13.25 -14.77 8.34
N LYS A 223 -14.43 -14.14 8.35
CA LYS A 223 -15.68 -14.76 7.89
C LYS A 223 -16.00 -14.38 6.44
N THR A 224 -15.87 -13.10 6.10
CA THR A 224 -16.28 -12.59 4.78
C THR A 224 -15.11 -12.49 3.80
N PHE A 225 -13.88 -12.41 4.31
CA PHE A 225 -12.66 -12.12 3.55
C PHE A 225 -12.73 -10.80 2.75
N LYS A 226 -13.60 -9.88 3.15
CA LYS A 226 -13.51 -8.47 2.76
C LYS A 226 -12.52 -7.77 3.69
N CYS A 227 -11.87 -6.72 3.20
CA CYS A 227 -11.05 -5.87 4.04
C CYS A 227 -11.91 -5.03 4.98
N GLU A 228 -11.47 -4.87 6.21
CA GLU A 228 -12.06 -4.01 7.23
C GLU A 228 -10.96 -3.13 7.82
N HIS A 229 -11.29 -1.90 8.20
CA HIS A 229 -10.34 -0.99 8.84
C HIS A 229 -9.96 -1.55 10.21
N VAL A 230 -8.67 -1.52 10.54
CA VAL A 230 -8.17 -1.99 11.82
C VAL A 230 -8.52 -0.95 12.89
N PRO A 231 -9.27 -1.32 13.95
CA PRO A 231 -9.62 -0.38 15.02
C PRO A 231 -8.39 0.31 15.61
N GLY A 232 -8.44 1.63 15.74
CA GLY A 232 -7.33 2.44 16.28
C GLY A 232 -6.15 2.67 15.34
N SER A 233 -6.18 2.13 14.11
CA SER A 233 -5.17 2.45 13.10
C SER A 233 -5.45 3.77 12.40
N ALA A 234 -4.43 4.34 11.76
CA ALA A 234 -4.56 5.54 10.94
C ALA A 234 -5.66 5.38 9.88
N VAL A 235 -6.34 6.48 9.54
CA VAL A 235 -7.33 6.49 8.46
C VAL A 235 -6.59 6.44 7.13
N ALA A 236 -6.95 5.49 6.26
CA ALA A 236 -6.39 5.46 4.92
C ALA A 236 -6.87 6.70 4.13
N PRO A 237 -5.98 7.43 3.45
CA PRO A 237 -6.39 8.48 2.53
C PRO A 237 -7.39 7.96 1.49
N GLY A 238 -8.52 8.67 1.33
CA GLY A 238 -9.61 8.29 0.43
C GLY A 238 -10.54 7.18 0.94
N MET A 239 -10.45 6.79 2.22
CA MET A 239 -11.35 5.79 2.81
C MET A 239 -12.82 6.22 2.78
N ASP A 240 -13.09 7.52 2.85
CA ASP A 240 -14.42 8.14 2.69
C ASP A 240 -15.08 7.77 1.36
N LEU A 241 -14.28 7.58 0.30
CA LEU A 241 -14.76 7.20 -1.03
C LEU A 241 -15.24 5.74 -1.12
N LEU A 242 -14.93 4.92 -0.11
CA LEU A 242 -15.21 3.48 -0.10
C LEU A 242 -16.51 3.12 0.63
N ALA A 243 -17.21 4.08 1.23
CA ALA A 243 -18.37 3.84 2.09
C ALA A 243 -19.44 2.95 1.40
N ASP A 244 -19.76 3.26 0.15
CA ASP A 244 -20.74 2.48 -0.63
C ASP A 244 -20.24 1.06 -0.95
N GLU A 245 -18.94 0.88 -1.17
CA GLU A 245 -18.35 -0.40 -1.55
C GLU A 245 -18.34 -1.40 -0.38
N PHE A 246 -18.13 -0.91 0.85
CA PHE A 246 -18.24 -1.74 2.05
C PHE A 246 -19.68 -2.19 2.30
N ASN A 247 -20.65 -1.30 2.07
CA ASN A 247 -22.07 -1.52 2.37
C ASN A 247 -22.82 -2.37 1.33
N ARG A 248 -22.25 -2.55 0.12
CA ARG A 248 -22.86 -3.40 -0.90
C ARG A 248 -22.86 -4.88 -0.47
N LYS A 249 -24.06 -5.38 -0.16
CA LYS A 249 -24.35 -6.82 -0.11
C LYS A 249 -24.15 -7.39 -1.52
N ARG A 250 -23.37 -8.47 -1.66
CA ARG A 250 -23.23 -9.18 -2.95
C ARG A 250 -24.63 -9.56 -3.44
N LYS A 251 -25.06 -9.02 -4.59
CA LYS A 251 -26.10 -9.68 -5.39
C LYS A 251 -25.53 -11.06 -5.71
N ARG A 252 -26.14 -12.12 -5.16
CA ARG A 252 -25.81 -13.50 -5.55
C ARG A 252 -26.11 -13.60 -7.04
N VAL A 253 -25.08 -13.86 -7.84
CA VAL A 253 -25.20 -14.35 -9.22
C VAL A 253 -25.26 -15.86 -9.14
#